data_AF-A0A9W9I803-F1
#
_entry.id   AF-A0A9W9I803-F1
#
_cell.length_a   1.000
_cell.length_b   1.000
_cell.length_c   1.000
_cell.angle_alpha   90.00
_cell.angle_beta   90.00
_cell.angle_gamma   90.00
#
_symmetry.space_group_name_H-M   'P 1'
#
loop_
_entity.id
_entity.type
_entity.pdbx_description
1 polymer ?
#
loop_
_entity_poly.entity_id
_entity_poly.type
_entity_poly.pdbx_seq_one_letter_code
_entity_poly.pdbx_strand_id
1 'polypeptide(L)'
;MVDWLRRIPNEGLIHFREALNYSFVVATNHKALMDVLHTNSYDFVKPPGGREFLARGLGYGLILSEGDAHRAARKAVTPAFTIKNIRATYPLMWSKTQHLLRQLQREIHLHPEPGRKQGQPSGFVEIQGWANRLAFCIIGPAAIGRDFQWLENENDPPSADWLLLFAVSIILPQWFVKRIPCNANIVLPQKVEYLRNLFHDILREKRERIT
;
A
#
# COMPACT_ATOMS: atom_id res chain seq x y z
N MET A 1 17.04 9.57 12.39
CA MET A 1 17.12 10.33 11.12
C MET A 1 16.92 11.83 11.32
N VAL A 2 15.85 12.28 12.00
CA VAL A 2 15.61 13.71 12.28
C VAL A 2 16.77 14.36 13.04
N ASP A 3 17.34 13.68 14.03
CA ASP A 3 18.51 14.20 14.76
C ASP A 3 19.76 14.32 13.89
N TRP A 4 19.93 13.46 12.89
CA TRP A 4 21.08 13.49 11.98
C TRP A 4 21.00 14.70 11.05
N LEU A 5 19.81 15.00 10.53
CA LEU A 5 19.55 16.20 9.72
C LEU A 5 19.90 17.50 10.47
N ARG A 6 19.69 17.52 11.79
CA ARG A 6 19.94 18.69 12.65
C ARG A 6 21.39 18.80 13.12
N ARG A 7 22.07 17.67 13.36
CA ARG A 7 23.39 17.64 14.01
C ARG A 7 24.57 17.53 13.04
N ILE A 8 24.37 16.89 11.89
CA ILE A 8 25.45 16.66 10.92
C ILE A 8 25.39 17.81 9.91
N PRO A 9 26.43 18.65 9.80
CA PRO A 9 26.47 19.66 8.75
C PRO A 9 26.43 18.95 7.40
N ASN A 10 25.41 19.25 6.62
CA ASN A 10 25.17 18.62 5.32
C ASN A 10 24.82 19.70 4.30
N GLU A 11 25.49 19.68 3.14
CA GLU A 11 25.18 20.57 2.01
C GLU A 11 24.06 19.98 1.14
N GLY A 12 23.04 19.38 1.75
CA GLY A 12 21.90 18.77 1.05
C GLY A 12 21.97 17.27 0.81
N LEU A 13 23.08 16.63 1.16
CA LEU A 13 23.29 15.19 1.04
C LEU A 13 23.97 14.66 2.31
N ILE A 14 23.49 13.53 2.82
CA ILE A 14 24.18 12.76 3.87
C ILE A 14 24.53 11.39 3.29
N HIS A 15 25.82 11.08 3.29
CA HIS A 15 26.32 9.75 2.97
C HIS A 15 26.52 8.96 4.26
N PHE A 16 26.06 7.71 4.27
CA PHE A 16 26.34 6.77 5.35
C PHE A 16 26.48 5.35 4.82
N ARG A 17 27.16 4.51 5.59
CA ARG A 17 27.35 3.09 5.30
C ARG A 17 26.51 2.28 6.27
N GLU A 18 25.69 1.41 5.72
CA GLU A 18 24.83 0.48 6.46
C GLU A 18 25.50 -0.89 6.62
N ALA A 19 24.72 -1.88 7.06
CA ALA A 19 25.11 -3.28 7.07
C ALA A 19 25.75 -3.72 5.73
N LEU A 20 26.75 -4.60 5.82
CA LEU A 20 27.50 -5.16 4.68
C LEU A 20 28.23 -4.11 3.80
N ASN A 21 28.55 -2.94 4.36
CA ASN A 21 29.29 -1.87 3.67
C ASN A 21 28.53 -1.29 2.46
N TYR A 22 27.19 -1.44 2.43
CA TYR A 22 26.35 -0.77 1.45
C TYR A 22 26.36 0.75 1.71
N SER A 23 26.59 1.49 0.64
CA SER A 23 26.66 2.95 0.64
C SER A 23 25.29 3.53 0.33
N PHE A 24 24.71 4.28 1.26
CA PHE A 24 23.46 5.01 1.08
C PHE A 24 23.71 6.52 1.08
N VAL A 25 23.00 7.21 0.18
CA VAL A 25 22.98 8.68 0.13
C VAL A 25 21.54 9.11 0.37
N VAL A 26 21.35 9.98 1.37
CA VAL A 26 20.05 10.57 1.67
C VAL A 26 20.07 12.03 1.24
N ALA A 27 19.10 12.38 0.37
CA ALA A 27 18.81 13.76 0.01
C ALA A 27 18.11 14.47 1.16
N THR A 28 18.71 15.54 1.66
CA THR A 28 18.24 16.27 2.86
C THR A 28 17.62 17.62 2.53
N ASN A 29 17.91 18.19 1.35
CA ASN A 29 17.36 19.47 0.92
C ASN A 29 16.32 19.31 -0.21
N HIS A 30 15.51 20.35 -0.40
CA HIS A 30 14.46 20.36 -1.42
C HIS A 30 15.02 20.22 -2.84
N LYS A 31 16.17 20.84 -3.14
CA LYS A 31 16.78 20.80 -4.48
C LYS A 31 17.19 19.38 -4.88
N ALA A 32 17.85 18.65 -3.99
CA ALA A 32 18.25 17.26 -4.20
C ALA A 32 17.04 16.33 -4.29
N LEU A 33 16.01 16.54 -3.47
CA LEU A 33 14.77 15.77 -3.58
C LEU A 33 14.05 16.02 -4.90
N MET A 34 13.98 17.28 -5.37
CA MET A 34 13.40 17.62 -6.66
C MET A 34 14.18 16.99 -7.81
N ASP A 35 15.51 16.98 -7.72
CA ASP A 35 16.37 16.37 -8.72
C ASP A 35 16.15 14.85 -8.83
N VAL A 36 16.18 14.15 -7.68
CA VAL A 36 16.02 12.69 -7.61
C VAL A 36 14.59 12.23 -7.92
N LEU A 37 13.57 12.93 -7.42
CA LEU A 37 12.17 12.47 -7.51
C LEU A 37 11.44 12.98 -8.74
N HIS A 38 11.93 14.05 -9.39
CA HIS A 38 11.25 14.67 -10.53
C HIS A 38 12.16 14.83 -11.74
N THR A 39 13.18 15.71 -11.66
CA THR A 39 13.99 16.13 -12.83
C THR A 39 14.68 14.96 -13.52
N ASN A 40 15.41 14.16 -12.75
CA ASN A 40 16.21 13.02 -13.23
C ASN A 40 15.68 11.69 -12.68
N SER A 41 14.37 11.61 -12.48
CA SER A 41 13.69 10.46 -11.83
C SER A 41 13.92 9.10 -12.51
N TYR A 42 14.27 9.08 -13.79
CA TYR A 42 14.56 7.85 -14.54
C TYR A 42 16.04 7.42 -14.48
N ASP A 43 16.93 8.28 -14.00
CA ASP A 43 18.35 7.96 -13.81
C ASP A 43 18.60 7.19 -12.51
N PHE A 44 17.66 7.30 -11.56
CA PHE A 44 17.70 6.61 -10.27
C PHE A 44 16.82 5.37 -10.29
N VAL A 45 17.43 4.21 -10.08
CA VAL A 45 16.72 2.93 -9.97
C VAL A 45 16.27 2.65 -8.54
N LYS A 46 15.10 2.01 -8.37
CA LYS A 46 14.67 1.55 -7.06
C LYS A 46 15.65 0.50 -6.50
N PRO A 47 15.90 0.48 -5.17
CA PRO A 47 16.80 -0.50 -4.56
C PRO A 47 16.43 -1.94 -4.93
N PRO A 48 17.39 -2.76 -5.41
CA PRO A 48 17.10 -4.10 -5.95
C PRO A 48 16.49 -5.03 -4.92
N GLY A 49 16.93 -4.99 -3.65
CA GLY A 49 16.42 -5.84 -2.58
C GLY A 49 14.91 -5.66 -2.32
N GLY A 50 14.47 -4.40 -2.15
CA GLY A 50 13.05 -4.09 -1.97
C GLY A 50 12.23 -4.33 -3.23
N ARG A 51 12.80 -4.04 -4.42
CA ARG A 51 12.13 -4.27 -5.70
C ARG A 51 11.85 -5.76 -5.92
N GLU A 52 12.85 -6.62 -5.72
CA GLU A 52 12.69 -8.06 -5.93
C GLU A 52 11.77 -8.70 -4.88
N PHE A 53 11.77 -8.20 -3.65
CA PHE A 53 10.84 -8.67 -2.62
C PHE A 53 9.39 -8.35 -2.99
N LEU A 54 9.10 -7.09 -3.34
CA LEU A 54 7.76 -6.67 -3.75
C LEU A 54 7.32 -7.36 -5.05
N ALA A 55 8.27 -7.68 -5.94
CA ALA A 55 7.97 -8.38 -7.20
C ALA A 55 7.44 -9.80 -6.97
N ARG A 56 7.71 -10.42 -5.80
CA ARG A 56 7.12 -11.73 -5.45
C ARG A 56 5.61 -11.65 -5.30
N GLY A 57 5.10 -10.54 -4.76
CA GLY A 57 3.68 -10.31 -4.52
C GLY A 57 2.98 -9.65 -5.70
N LEU A 58 3.53 -8.53 -6.15
CA LEU A 58 2.90 -7.63 -7.13
C LEU A 58 3.29 -7.93 -8.58
N GLY A 59 4.35 -8.71 -8.79
CA GLY A 59 5.02 -8.83 -10.09
C GLY A 59 5.68 -7.51 -10.53
N TYR A 60 6.29 -7.51 -11.72
CA TYR A 60 6.88 -6.30 -12.31
C TYR A 60 5.82 -5.41 -12.97
N GLY A 61 4.85 -4.97 -12.18
CA GLY A 61 3.81 -4.02 -12.59
C GLY A 61 4.28 -2.56 -12.50
N LEU A 62 3.33 -1.62 -12.61
CA LEU A 62 3.59 -0.16 -12.59
C LEU A 62 4.44 0.30 -11.39
N ILE A 63 4.32 -0.33 -10.22
CA ILE A 63 5.05 0.08 -9.02
C ILE A 63 6.56 -0.26 -9.14
N LEU A 64 6.89 -1.36 -9.81
CA LEU A 64 8.24 -1.94 -9.83
C LEU A 64 8.91 -1.92 -11.20
N SER A 65 8.21 -1.44 -12.23
CA SER A 65 8.80 -1.14 -13.52
C SER A 65 9.65 0.13 -13.42
N GLU A 66 10.65 0.22 -14.30
CA GLU A 66 11.56 1.35 -14.43
C GLU A 66 11.63 1.80 -15.90
N GLY A 67 12.12 3.02 -16.14
CA GLY A 67 12.35 3.55 -17.49
C GLY A 67 11.11 3.54 -18.38
N ASP A 68 11.28 3.08 -19.62
CA ASP A 68 10.22 3.09 -20.64
C ASP A 68 9.05 2.16 -20.28
N ALA A 69 9.30 1.04 -19.61
CA ALA A 69 8.24 0.15 -19.14
C ALA A 69 7.34 0.84 -18.10
N HIS A 70 7.95 1.61 -17.20
CA HIS A 70 7.21 2.45 -16.25
C HIS A 70 6.41 3.53 -16.98
N ARG A 71 7.03 4.24 -17.94
CA ARG A 71 6.37 5.29 -18.73
C ARG A 71 5.15 4.76 -19.48
N ALA A 72 5.28 3.61 -20.15
CA ALA A 72 4.20 2.97 -20.88
C ALA A 72 3.05 2.54 -19.96
N ALA A 73 3.36 1.87 -18.85
CA ALA A 73 2.35 1.47 -17.87
C ALA A 73 1.64 2.68 -17.24
N ARG A 74 2.38 3.74 -16.91
CA ARG A 74 1.82 4.99 -16.36
C ARG A 74 0.88 5.66 -17.36
N LYS A 75 1.28 5.73 -18.63
CA LYS A 75 0.46 6.29 -19.70
C LYS A 75 -0.86 5.51 -19.88
N ALA A 76 -0.83 4.18 -19.76
CA ALA A 76 -2.03 3.36 -19.87
C ALA A 76 -3.03 3.57 -18.71
N VAL A 77 -2.52 3.80 -17.48
CA VAL A 77 -3.35 3.90 -16.27
C VAL A 77 -3.85 5.33 -16.00
N THR A 78 -3.08 6.36 -16.37
CA THR A 78 -3.41 7.78 -16.09
C THR A 78 -4.82 8.22 -16.52
N PRO A 79 -5.38 7.78 -17.68
CA PRO A 79 -6.74 8.16 -18.09
C PRO A 79 -7.83 7.77 -17.09
N ALA A 80 -7.64 6.69 -16.32
CA ALA A 80 -8.59 6.30 -15.27
C ALA A 80 -8.65 7.32 -14.12
N PHE A 81 -7.59 8.11 -13.93
CA PHE A 81 -7.45 9.10 -12.85
C PHE A 81 -7.67 10.55 -13.32
N THR A 82 -8.43 10.76 -14.40
CA THR A 82 -8.84 12.11 -14.79
C THR A 82 -9.85 12.70 -13.80
N ILE A 83 -9.91 14.03 -13.70
CA ILE A 83 -10.85 14.73 -12.81
C ILE A 83 -12.30 14.27 -13.05
N LYS A 84 -12.68 14.03 -14.31
CA LYS A 84 -14.00 13.52 -14.69
C LYS A 84 -14.28 12.15 -14.04
N ASN A 85 -13.34 11.21 -14.17
CA ASN A 85 -13.50 9.85 -13.64
C ASN A 85 -13.43 9.82 -12.11
N ILE A 86 -12.60 10.67 -11.50
CA ILE A 86 -12.56 10.84 -10.05
C ILE A 86 -13.92 11.33 -9.53
N ARG A 87 -14.51 12.37 -10.16
CA ARG A 87 -15.84 12.87 -9.79
C ARG A 87 -16.93 11.82 -9.96
N ALA A 88 -16.85 10.97 -10.99
CA ALA A 88 -17.80 9.87 -11.18
C ALA A 88 -17.77 8.84 -10.04
N THR A 89 -16.69 8.77 -9.26
CA THR A 89 -16.55 7.87 -8.11
C THR A 89 -17.15 8.48 -6.83
N TYR A 90 -17.47 9.77 -6.80
CA TYR A 90 -17.99 10.45 -5.61
C TYR A 90 -19.27 9.83 -5.01
N PRO A 91 -20.29 9.45 -5.81
CA PRO A 91 -21.49 8.81 -5.26
C PRO A 91 -21.18 7.49 -4.54
N LEU A 92 -20.22 6.71 -5.05
CA LEU A 92 -19.75 5.49 -4.41
C LEU A 92 -19.08 5.79 -3.07
N MET A 93 -18.14 6.75 -3.04
CA MET A 93 -17.45 7.17 -1.81
C MET A 93 -18.44 7.67 -0.75
N TRP A 94 -19.44 8.46 -1.15
CA TRP A 94 -20.47 8.96 -0.27
C TRP A 94 -21.30 7.82 0.34
N SER A 95 -21.80 6.91 -0.50
CA SER A 95 -22.58 5.75 -0.06
C SER A 95 -21.80 4.86 0.92
N LYS A 96 -20.53 4.56 0.62
CA LYS A 96 -19.67 3.74 1.49
C LYS A 96 -19.33 4.44 2.81
N THR A 97 -19.11 5.75 2.79
CA THR A 97 -18.90 6.54 4.01
C THR A 97 -20.15 6.54 4.90
N GLN A 98 -21.34 6.71 4.32
CA GLN A 98 -22.59 6.62 5.10
C GLN A 98 -22.78 5.23 5.71
N HIS A 99 -22.43 4.17 4.98
CA HIS A 99 -22.45 2.81 5.53
C HIS A 99 -21.47 2.66 6.69
N LEU A 100 -20.24 3.16 6.57
CA LEU A 100 -19.25 3.15 7.64
C LEU A 100 -19.77 3.87 8.89
N LEU A 101 -20.32 5.08 8.75
CA LEU A 101 -20.82 5.87 9.87
C LEU A 101 -21.90 5.12 10.66
N ARG A 102 -22.80 4.40 9.97
CA ARG A 102 -23.80 3.56 10.62
C ARG A 102 -23.18 2.40 11.41
N GLN A 103 -22.09 1.81 10.92
CA GLN A 103 -21.40 0.74 11.63
C GLN A 103 -20.60 1.26 12.83
N LEU A 104 -19.92 2.40 12.67
CA LEU A 104 -19.23 3.08 13.78
C LEU A 104 -20.20 3.43 14.91
N GLN A 105 -21.38 3.96 14.60
CA GLN A 105 -22.42 4.22 15.60
C GLN A 105 -22.84 2.95 16.35
N ARG A 106 -22.92 1.81 15.66
CA ARG A 106 -23.22 0.52 16.30
C ARG A 106 -22.09 0.07 17.21
N GLU A 107 -20.83 0.19 16.80
CA GLU A 107 -19.70 -0.16 17.67
C GLU A 107 -19.61 0.73 18.91
N ILE A 108 -19.86 2.03 18.79
CA ILE A 108 -19.93 2.94 19.94
C ILE A 108 -20.99 2.48 20.96
N HIS A 109 -22.13 1.97 20.47
CA HIS A 109 -23.18 1.44 21.34
C HIS A 109 -22.79 0.10 22.00
N LEU A 110 -21.96 -0.71 21.34
CA LEU A 110 -21.47 -2.00 21.86
C LEU A 110 -20.30 -1.83 22.85
N HIS A 111 -19.52 -0.76 22.71
CA HIS A 111 -18.37 -0.44 23.55
C HIS A 111 -18.53 0.91 24.28
N PRO A 112 -19.47 1.00 25.24
CA PRO A 112 -19.72 2.24 25.97
C PRO A 112 -18.54 2.61 26.87
N GLU A 113 -18.33 3.92 27.02
CA GLU A 113 -17.33 4.49 27.92
C GLU A 113 -17.67 4.15 29.40
N PRO A 114 -16.74 3.54 30.17
CA PRO A 114 -17.00 3.16 31.55
C PRO A 114 -17.20 4.41 32.44
N GLY A 115 -18.32 4.45 33.16
CA GLY A 115 -18.59 5.47 34.19
C GLY A 115 -19.46 6.67 33.77
N ARG A 116 -20.00 6.71 32.54
CA ARG A 116 -20.82 7.84 32.07
C ARG A 116 -22.33 7.61 32.27
N LYS A 117 -23.03 8.65 32.76
CA LYS A 117 -24.49 8.67 32.97
C LYS A 117 -25.25 8.70 31.63
N GLN A 118 -26.40 8.02 31.60
CA GLN A 118 -27.31 7.91 30.46
C GLN A 118 -27.66 9.28 29.86
N GLY A 119 -27.41 9.47 28.56
CA GLY A 119 -27.82 10.69 27.84
C GLY A 119 -27.10 10.94 26.51
N GLN A 120 -25.88 10.43 26.32
CA GLN A 120 -25.16 10.48 25.04
C GLN A 120 -24.38 9.18 24.80
N PRO A 121 -24.52 8.51 23.63
CA PRO A 121 -23.72 7.35 23.29
C PRO A 121 -22.27 7.79 23.05
N SER A 122 -21.42 7.55 24.05
CA SER A 122 -19.98 7.77 24.01
C SER A 122 -19.29 6.43 24.22
N GLY A 123 -18.28 6.14 23.41
CA GLY A 123 -17.62 4.84 23.37
C GLY A 123 -16.29 4.93 22.64
N PHE A 124 -15.48 3.89 22.77
CA PHE A 124 -14.17 3.80 22.13
C PHE A 124 -14.27 2.96 20.86
N VAL A 125 -13.63 3.44 19.79
CA VAL A 125 -13.55 2.72 18.52
C VAL A 125 -12.14 2.82 17.94
N GLU A 126 -11.65 1.71 17.42
CA GLU A 126 -10.35 1.61 16.74
C GLU A 126 -10.48 2.11 15.29
N ILE A 127 -9.90 3.27 14.97
CA ILE A 127 -10.14 3.93 13.68
C ILE A 127 -9.32 3.33 12.53
N GLN A 128 -8.16 2.73 12.77
CA GLN A 128 -7.27 2.27 11.71
C GLN A 128 -7.86 1.06 10.96
N GLY A 129 -8.45 0.10 11.65
CA GLY A 129 -9.18 -1.02 11.04
C GLY A 129 -10.37 -0.54 10.20
N TRP A 130 -11.16 0.39 10.73
CA TRP A 130 -12.28 1.01 10.02
C TRP A 130 -11.85 1.82 8.79
N ALA A 131 -10.75 2.57 8.88
CA ALA A 131 -10.19 3.33 7.76
C ALA A 131 -9.69 2.41 6.65
N ASN A 132 -8.99 1.32 7.00
CA ASN A 132 -8.54 0.32 6.04
C ASN A 132 -9.73 -0.35 5.33
N ARG A 133 -10.77 -0.74 6.08
CA ARG A 133 -12.01 -1.31 5.51
C ARG A 133 -12.68 -0.34 4.54
N LEU A 134 -12.82 0.94 4.92
CA LEU A 134 -13.40 1.96 4.04
C LEU A 134 -12.61 2.09 2.73
N ALA A 135 -11.27 2.15 2.82
CA ALA A 135 -10.41 2.25 1.65
C ALA A 135 -10.62 1.06 0.69
N PHE A 136 -10.64 -0.16 1.20
CA PHE A 136 -10.88 -1.36 0.38
C PHE A 136 -12.30 -1.40 -0.22
N CYS A 137 -13.33 -1.00 0.53
CA CYS A 137 -14.71 -0.94 0.04
C CYS A 137 -14.94 0.14 -1.03
N ILE A 138 -14.09 1.15 -1.11
CA ILE A 138 -14.11 2.15 -2.18
C ILE A 138 -13.29 1.66 -3.37
N ILE A 139 -12.04 1.23 -3.14
CA ILE A 139 -11.12 0.78 -4.20
C ILE A 139 -11.68 -0.44 -4.94
N GLY A 140 -12.30 -1.38 -4.23
CA GLY A 140 -12.87 -2.59 -4.81
C GLY A 140 -13.83 -2.31 -5.96
N PRO A 141 -14.98 -1.68 -5.71
CA PRO A 141 -15.93 -1.33 -6.77
C PRO A 141 -15.34 -0.32 -7.76
N ALA A 142 -14.56 0.67 -7.31
CA ALA A 142 -14.05 1.71 -8.20
C ALA A 142 -13.01 1.19 -9.21
N ALA A 143 -12.07 0.35 -8.77
CA ALA A 143 -11.00 -0.16 -9.62
C ALA A 143 -11.37 -1.49 -10.29
N ILE A 144 -12.09 -2.37 -9.58
CA ILE A 144 -12.28 -3.77 -9.98
C ILE A 144 -13.72 -4.01 -10.42
N GLY A 145 -14.66 -3.13 -10.06
CA GLY A 145 -16.08 -3.28 -10.41
C GLY A 145 -16.80 -4.34 -9.58
N ARG A 146 -16.18 -4.81 -8.49
CA ARG A 146 -16.75 -5.82 -7.59
C ARG A 146 -16.71 -5.28 -6.17
N ASP A 147 -17.82 -5.45 -5.45
CA ASP A 147 -17.89 -5.07 -4.05
C ASP A 147 -17.27 -6.18 -3.21
N PHE A 148 -16.06 -5.92 -2.72
CA PHE A 148 -15.45 -6.73 -1.69
C PHE A 148 -16.17 -6.37 -0.39
N GLN A 149 -17.17 -7.16 -0.01
CA GLN A 149 -17.93 -7.05 1.24
C GLN A 149 -17.03 -7.40 2.46
N TRP A 150 -15.85 -6.78 2.56
CA TRP A 150 -14.84 -6.94 3.62
C TRP A 150 -15.27 -6.34 4.97
N LEU A 151 -16.57 -6.14 5.17
CA LEU A 151 -17.12 -5.58 6.39
C LEU A 151 -17.14 -6.59 7.55
N GLU A 152 -16.74 -7.84 7.33
CA GLU A 152 -16.87 -8.90 8.33
C GLU A 152 -15.57 -9.62 8.70
N ASN A 153 -14.45 -9.42 7.98
CA ASN A 153 -13.17 -10.03 8.36
C ASN A 153 -12.19 -8.99 8.91
N GLU A 154 -11.66 -9.32 10.08
CA GLU A 154 -10.59 -8.60 10.77
C GLU A 154 -9.39 -8.47 9.83
N ASN A 155 -9.05 -7.24 9.46
CA ASN A 155 -7.79 -6.98 8.77
C ASN A 155 -6.71 -7.03 9.84
N ASP A 156 -6.11 -8.18 10.04
CA ASP A 156 -4.88 -8.26 10.82
C ASP A 156 -3.88 -7.26 10.19
N PRO A 157 -3.29 -6.35 10.99
CA PRO A 157 -2.18 -5.54 10.48
C PRO A 157 -1.13 -6.47 9.86
N PRO A 158 -0.37 -6.02 8.85
CA PRO A 158 0.70 -6.84 8.29
C PRO A 158 1.56 -7.33 9.45
N SER A 159 1.54 -8.64 9.69
CA SER A 159 2.18 -9.22 10.88
C SER A 159 3.64 -8.78 10.93
N ALA A 160 4.19 -8.66 12.14
CA ALA A 160 5.57 -8.25 12.34
C ALA A 160 6.55 -9.05 11.44
N ASP A 161 6.22 -10.30 11.15
CA ASP A 161 6.94 -11.18 10.22
C ASP A 161 7.07 -10.60 8.79
N TRP A 162 6.03 -9.97 8.24
CA TRP A 162 6.09 -9.34 6.91
C TRP A 162 7.01 -8.13 6.89
N LEU A 163 6.94 -7.31 7.95
CA LEU A 163 7.80 -6.13 8.10
C LEU A 163 9.26 -6.53 8.31
N LEU A 164 9.50 -7.56 9.14
CA LEU A 164 10.81 -8.15 9.36
C LEU A 164 11.38 -8.74 8.07
N LEU A 165 10.61 -9.54 7.33
CA LEU A 165 11.06 -10.08 6.05
C LEU A 165 11.34 -9.00 5.02
N PHE A 166 10.54 -7.93 4.98
CA PHE A 166 10.82 -6.78 4.11
C PHE A 166 12.16 -6.12 4.50
N ALA A 167 12.38 -5.84 5.78
CA ALA A 167 13.64 -5.26 6.26
C ALA A 167 14.85 -6.15 5.95
N VAL A 168 14.73 -7.47 6.19
CA VAL A 168 15.78 -8.44 5.87
C VAL A 168 16.04 -8.50 4.37
N SER A 169 15.01 -8.33 3.53
CA SER A 169 15.14 -8.36 2.07
C SER A 169 15.90 -7.18 1.47
N ILE A 170 15.99 -6.06 2.20
CA ILE A 170 16.79 -4.89 1.81
C ILE A 170 18.28 -5.18 1.97
N ILE A 171 18.64 -6.00 2.96
CA ILE A 171 20.03 -6.25 3.36
C ILE A 171 20.57 -7.55 2.74
N LEU A 172 19.75 -8.62 2.71
CA LEU A 172 20.17 -9.94 2.28
C LEU A 172 19.74 -10.27 0.84
N PRO A 173 20.55 -11.05 0.10
CA PRO A 173 20.17 -11.54 -1.22
C PRO A 173 18.83 -12.30 -1.19
N GLN A 174 18.02 -12.13 -2.23
CA GLN A 174 16.68 -12.71 -2.26
C GLN A 174 16.65 -14.23 -2.19
N TRP A 175 17.66 -14.92 -2.72
CA TRP A 175 17.75 -16.38 -2.64
C TRP A 175 17.83 -16.87 -1.19
N PHE A 176 18.52 -16.12 -0.33
CA PHE A 176 18.62 -16.41 1.09
C PHE A 176 17.31 -16.09 1.79
N VAL A 177 16.72 -14.92 1.51
CA VAL A 177 15.43 -14.48 2.06
C VAL A 177 14.31 -15.47 1.72
N LYS A 178 14.31 -16.07 0.51
CA LYS A 178 13.33 -17.11 0.10
C LYS A 178 13.49 -18.41 0.88
N ARG A 179 14.70 -18.70 1.36
CA ARG A 179 15.02 -19.95 2.07
C ARG A 179 14.65 -19.89 3.55
N ILE A 180 14.39 -18.69 4.09
CA ILE A 180 13.97 -18.52 5.48
C ILE A 180 12.58 -19.16 5.67
N PRO A 181 12.42 -20.15 6.56
CA PRO A 181 11.16 -20.83 6.81
C PRO A 181 10.25 -19.97 7.70
N CYS A 182 9.74 -18.87 7.15
CA CYS A 182 8.73 -18.01 7.79
C CYS A 182 7.36 -18.26 7.17
N ASN A 183 6.31 -18.18 7.99
CA ASN A 183 4.91 -18.31 7.54
C ASN A 183 4.58 -17.40 6.36
N ALA A 184 5.09 -16.17 6.37
CA ALA A 184 4.91 -15.22 5.27
C ALA A 184 5.51 -15.71 3.94
N ASN A 185 6.67 -16.38 3.92
CA ASN A 185 7.23 -16.93 2.68
C ASN A 185 6.42 -18.11 2.13
N ILE A 186 5.75 -18.88 3.00
CA ILE A 186 4.93 -20.03 2.63
C ILE A 186 3.54 -19.58 2.14
N VAL A 187 2.96 -18.59 2.81
CA VAL A 187 1.60 -18.08 2.56
C VAL A 187 1.57 -17.10 1.37
N LEU A 188 2.67 -16.36 1.11
CA LEU A 188 2.71 -15.37 0.03
C LEU A 188 2.33 -15.95 -1.34
N PRO A 189 2.95 -17.06 -1.81
CA PRO A 189 2.66 -17.59 -3.15
C PRO A 189 1.19 -18.00 -3.29
N GLN A 190 0.61 -18.62 -2.26
CA GLN A 190 -0.79 -19.06 -2.25
C GLN A 190 -1.75 -17.88 -2.35
N LYS A 191 -1.53 -16.82 -1.56
CA LYS A 191 -2.37 -15.59 -1.61
C LYS A 191 -2.24 -14.88 -2.95
N VAL A 192 -1.04 -14.83 -3.52
CA VAL A 192 -0.78 -14.21 -4.83
C VAL A 192 -1.47 -14.99 -5.94
N GLU A 193 -1.39 -16.32 -5.93
CA GLU A 193 -2.06 -17.17 -6.91
C GLU A 193 -3.57 -17.02 -6.85
N TYR A 194 -4.15 -17.06 -5.65
CA TYR A 194 -5.59 -16.82 -5.44
C TYR A 194 -6.02 -15.46 -6.01
N LEU A 195 -5.30 -14.39 -5.68
CA LEU A 195 -5.60 -13.05 -6.19
C LEU A 195 -5.49 -12.98 -7.71
N ARG A 196 -4.45 -13.57 -8.30
CA ARG A 196 -4.27 -13.59 -9.76
C ARG A 196 -5.41 -14.31 -10.45
N ASN A 197 -5.85 -15.45 -9.93
CA ASN A 197 -6.98 -16.19 -10.46
C ASN A 197 -8.26 -15.37 -10.37
N LEU A 198 -8.54 -14.77 -9.20
CA LEU A 198 -9.69 -13.88 -9.00
C LEU A 198 -9.71 -12.71 -10.00
N PHE A 199 -8.57 -12.06 -10.24
CA PHE A 199 -8.47 -10.98 -11.22
C PHE A 199 -8.67 -11.49 -12.65
N HIS A 200 -8.14 -12.66 -13.00
CA HIS A 200 -8.36 -13.26 -14.31
C HIS A 200 -9.83 -13.59 -14.56
N ASP A 201 -10.53 -14.12 -13.57
CA ASP A 201 -11.95 -14.43 -13.65
C ASP A 201 -12.79 -13.16 -13.84
N ILE A 202 -12.51 -12.11 -13.06
CA ILE A 202 -13.20 -10.81 -13.20
C ILE A 202 -12.96 -10.20 -14.59
N LEU A 203 -11.74 -10.30 -15.12
CA LEU A 203 -11.43 -9.80 -16.47
C LEU A 203 -12.16 -10.61 -17.55
N ARG A 204 -12.28 -11.93 -17.38
CA ARG A 204 -13.04 -12.81 -18.28
C ARG A 204 -14.53 -12.43 -18.28
N GLU A 205 -15.15 -12.34 -17.10
CA GLU A 205 -16.55 -11.92 -16.94
C GLU A 205 -16.81 -10.56 -17.59
N LYS A 206 -15.89 -9.59 -17.42
CA LYS A 206 -16.01 -8.26 -18.04
C LYS A 206 -15.89 -8.31 -19.55
N ARG A 207 -15.01 -9.14 -20.10
CA ARG A 207 -14.82 -9.27 -21.55
C ARG A 207 -16.05 -9.88 -22.23
N GLU A 208 -16.67 -10.86 -21.59
CA GLU A 208 -17.90 -11.50 -22.06
C GLU A 208 -19.09 -10.54 -22.07
N ARG A 209 -19.17 -9.57 -21.15
CA ARG A 209 -20.25 -8.56 -21.13
C ARG A 209 -20.11 -7.44 -22.17
N ILE A 210 -18.92 -7.28 -22.75
CA ILE A 210 -18.62 -6.23 -23.74
C ILE A 210 -18.73 -6.77 -25.17
N THR A 211 -18.72 -8.09 -25.34
CA THR A 211 -18.90 -8.79 -26.62
C THR A 211 -20.36 -9.14 -26.82
#